data_AF-A0A1S1J3R2-F1
#
_entry.id   AF-A0A1S1J3R2-F1
#
_cell.length_a   1.000
_cell.length_b   1.000
_cell.length_c   1.000
_cell.angle_alpha   90.00
_cell.angle_beta   90.00
_cell.angle_gamma   90.00
#
_symmetry.space_group_name_H-M   'P 1'
#
loop_
_entity.id
_entity.type
_entity.pdbx_description
1 polymer ?
#
loop_
_entity_poly.entity_id
_entity_poly.type
_entity_poly.pdbx_seq_one_letter_code
_entity_poly.pdbx_strand_id
1 'polypeptide(L)' 'MDETDIKVKGIWYYLYRAVDKSGNTVDFLLIKRRQRMSAQSFLIMAINNKYNPILRYYCIE' A
#
# COMPACT_ATOMS: atom_id res chain seq x y z
N MET A 1 3.36 9.07 3.46
CA MET A 1 2.95 7.65 3.40
C MET A 1 2.52 7.25 4.79
N ASP A 2 1.41 6.55 4.91
CA ASP A 2 0.95 5.97 6.18
C ASP A 2 0.89 4.43 6.09
N GLU A 3 0.89 3.79 7.26
CA GLU A 3 0.65 2.35 7.44
C GLU A 3 -0.52 2.21 8.43
N THR A 4 -1.51 1.37 8.13
CA THR A 4 -2.66 1.12 9.00
C THR A 4 -3.13 -0.32 8.83
N ASP A 5 -3.59 -0.93 9.91
CA ASP A 5 -4.17 -2.28 9.87
C ASP A 5 -5.67 -2.21 9.56
N ILE A 6 -6.12 -2.98 8.55
CA ILE A 6 -7.54 -3.06 8.20
C ILE A 6 -8.01 -4.51 8.18
N LYS A 7 -9.29 -4.72 8.50
CA LYS A 7 -9.92 -6.04 8.47
C LYS A 7 -10.82 -6.17 7.25
N VAL A 8 -10.46 -7.06 6.33
CA VAL A 8 -11.23 -7.35 5.10
C VAL A 8 -11.74 -8.78 5.17
N LYS A 9 -13.07 -8.95 5.14
CA LYS A 9 -13.74 -10.27 5.20
C LYS A 9 -13.24 -11.16 6.36
N GLY A 10 -12.99 -10.56 7.53
CA GLY A 10 -12.55 -11.30 8.71
C GLY A 10 -11.02 -11.45 8.85
N ILE A 11 -10.25 -11.12 7.83
CA ILE A 11 -8.79 -11.27 7.80
C ILE A 11 -8.12 -9.90 7.94
N TRP A 12 -7.06 -9.83 8.75
CA TRP A 12 -6.25 -8.62 8.93
C TRP A 12 -5.24 -8.46 7.80
N TYR A 13 -5.09 -7.23 7.34
CA TYR A 13 -4.14 -6.82 6.33
C TYR A 13 -3.47 -5.51 6.74
N TYR A 14 -2.23 -5.33 6.29
CA TYR A 14 -1.50 -4.08 6.37
C TYR A 14 -1.82 -3.26 5.13
N LEU A 15 -2.35 -2.06 5.34
CA LEU A 15 -2.62 -1.08 4.31
C LEU A 15 -1.55 0.01 4.36
N TYR A 16 -0.85 0.20 3.26
CA TYR A 16 0.00 1.35 3.00
C TYR A 16 -0.74 2.33 2.11
N ARG A 17 -0.77 3.63 2.46
CA ARG A 17 -1.29 4.66 1.54
C ARG A 17 -0.24 5.71 1.24
N ALA A 18 -0.16 6.05 -0.04
CA ALA A 18 0.52 7.26 -0.49
C ALA A 18 -0.49 8.41 -0.41
N VAL A 19 -0.13 9.47 0.30
CA VAL A 19 -0.94 10.67 0.47
C VAL A 19 -0.17 11.87 -0.08
N ASP A 20 -0.86 12.76 -0.79
CA ASP A 20 -0.29 14.02 -1.25
C ASP A 20 -0.21 15.05 -0.11
N LYS A 21 0.34 16.24 -0.41
CA LYS A 21 0.45 17.34 0.56
C LYS A 21 -0.90 17.88 1.05
N SER A 22 -1.95 17.69 0.27
CA SER A 22 -3.31 18.11 0.59
C SER A 22 -4.06 17.06 1.41
N GLY A 23 -3.45 15.89 1.66
CA GLY A 23 -4.04 14.77 2.39
C GLY A 23 -4.88 13.84 1.52
N ASN A 24 -4.89 14.01 0.19
CA ASN A 24 -5.59 13.09 -0.70
C ASN A 24 -4.79 11.80 -0.87
N THR A 25 -5.46 10.67 -0.83
CA THR A 25 -4.83 9.38 -1.14
C THR A 25 -4.60 9.28 -2.64
N VAL A 26 -3.34 9.11 -3.04
CA VAL A 26 -2.93 8.97 -4.44
C VAL A 26 -2.70 7.52 -4.84
N ASP A 27 -2.36 6.65 -3.89
CA ASP A 27 -2.22 5.22 -4.15
C ASP A 27 -2.30 4.39 -2.85
N PHE A 28 -2.53 3.08 -2.97
CA PHE A 28 -2.59 2.16 -1.84
C PHE A 28 -2.02 0.77 -2.15
N LEU A 29 -1.39 0.16 -1.15
CA LEU A 29 -0.91 -1.22 -1.18
C LEU A 29 -1.51 -1.98 0.00
N LEU A 30 -2.17 -3.10 -0.28
CA LEU A 30 -2.73 -3.99 0.73
C LEU A 30 -1.95 -5.31 0.74
N ILE A 31 -1.40 -5.69 1.90
CA ILE A 31 -0.60 -6.91 2.05
C ILE A 31 -1.00 -7.69 3.30
N LYS A 32 -1.01 -9.02 3.22
CA LYS A 32 -1.39 -9.91 4.33
C LYS A 32 -0.31 -10.03 5.42
N ARG A 33 0.96 -9.84 5.05
CA ARG A 33 2.12 -9.94 5.95
C ARG A 33 2.95 -8.66 5.86
N ARG A 34 3.41 -8.15 7.00
CA ARG A 34 4.28 -6.99 7.05
C ARG A 34 5.65 -7.33 6.45
N GLN A 35 6.01 -6.64 5.38
CA GLN A 35 7.32 -6.82 4.73
C GLN A 35 7.95 -5.45 4.46
N ARG A 36 9.13 -5.23 5.04
CA ARG A 36 9.86 -3.96 4.89
C ARG A 36 10.21 -3.66 3.44
N MET A 37 10.55 -4.69 2.65
CA MET A 37 10.84 -4.53 1.23
C MET A 37 9.62 -4.06 0.44
N SER A 38 8.42 -4.58 0.74
CA SER A 38 7.19 -4.16 0.07
C SER A 38 6.87 -2.69 0.32
N ALA A 39 7.03 -2.22 1.56
CA ALA A 39 6.86 -0.82 1.91
C ALA A 39 7.87 0.09 1.17
N GLN A 40 9.13 -0.34 1.09
CA GLN A 40 10.18 0.40 0.37
C GLN A 40 9.91 0.45 -1.13
N SER A 41 9.55 -0.67 -1.75
CA SER A 41 9.18 -0.73 -3.17
C SER A 41 7.97 0.14 -3.46
N PHE A 42 6.94 0.10 -2.60
CA PHE A 42 5.75 0.95 -2.72
C PHE A 42 6.12 2.44 -2.70
N LEU A 43 6.96 2.86 -1.74
CA LEU A 43 7.41 4.24 -1.66
C LEU A 43 8.18 4.67 -2.93
N ILE A 44 9.11 3.85 -3.42
CA ILE A 44 9.88 4.14 -4.63
C ILE A 44 8.96 4.27 -5.85
N MET A 45 8.00 3.36 -5.99
CA MET A 45 7.06 3.41 -7.10
C MET A 45 6.13 4.63 -7.01
N ALA A 46 5.70 5.02 -5.80
CA ALA A 46 4.85 6.18 -5.55
C ALA A 46 5.55 7.49 -5.92
N ILE A 47 6.83 7.61 -5.57
CA ILE A 47 7.66 8.77 -5.94
C ILE A 47 7.87 8.85 -7.45
N ASN A 48 8.09 7.70 -8.11
CA ASN A 48 8.36 7.66 -9.55
C ASN A 48 7.11 7.87 -10.41
N ASN A 49 5.94 8.16 -9.82
CA ASN A 49 4.67 8.41 -10.51
C ASN A 49 4.30 7.30 -11.53
N LYS A 50 4.80 6.08 -11.30
CA LYS A 50 4.57 4.92 -12.18
C LYS A 50 3.25 4.21 -11.91
N TYR A 51 2.46 4.68 -10.95
CA TYR A 51 1.25 3.99 -10.52
C TYR A 51 0.05 4.32 -11.41
N ASN A 52 -0.34 3.30 -12.16
CA ASN A 52 -1.68 3.11 -12.69
C ASN A 52 -2.49 2.42 -11.57
N PRO A 53 -3.65 2.96 -11.14
CA PRO A 53 -4.40 2.47 -9.98
C PRO A 53 -5.03 1.11 -10.30
N ILE A 54 -4.26 0.04 -10.10
CA ILE A 54 -4.75 -1.32 -10.25
C ILE A 54 -4.41 -2.03 -8.94
N LEU A 55 -5.45 -2.29 -8.14
CA LEU A 55 -5.42 -3.14 -6.96
C LEU A 55 -4.47 -4.33 -7.16
N ARG A 56 -3.26 -4.24 -6.62
CA ARG A 56 -2.34 -5.38 -6.57
C ARG A 56 -2.42 -5.99 -5.20
N TYR A 57 -3.27 -7.00 -5.07
CA TYR A 57 -3.17 -7.98 -4.01
C TYR A 57 -1.89 -8.80 -4.26
N TYR A 58 -0.78 -8.39 -3.66
CA TYR A 58 0.38 -9.27 -3.60
C TYR A 58 0.09 -10.36 -2.55
N CYS A 59 -0.49 -11.47 -3.02
CA CYS A 59 -0.43 -12.74 -2.29
C CYS A 59 0.98 -13.29 -2.52
N ILE A 60 1.94 -12.87 -1.69
CA ILE A 60 3.19 -13.59 -1.55
C ILE A 60 2.85 -14.76 -0.63
N GLU A 61 2.57 -15.92 -1.24
CA GLU A 61 2.51 -17.20 -0.51
C GLU A 61 3.83 -17.45 0.23
#